data_AF-A0A0M8TF35-F1
#
_entry.id   AF-A0A0M8TF35-F1
#
_cell.length_a   1.000
_cell.length_b   1.000
_cell.length_c   1.000
_cell.angle_alpha   90.00
_cell.angle_beta   90.00
_cell.angle_gamma   90.00
#
_symmetry.space_group_name_H-M   'P 1'
#
loop_
_entity.id
_entity.type
_entity.pdbx_description
1 polymer ?
#
loop_
_entity_poly.entity_id
_entity_poly.type
_entity_poly.pdbx_seq_one_letter_code
_entity_poly.pdbx_strand_id
1 'polypeptide(L)'
;MAAGPLTPPPLPPPPGQRRRSLTDVRAKSRPRHDPERLTTHSRTVHAMVVHIRDRIASTGILATEPAFWTRILHAALLHDAGKIAESFQQQLEPGGPLWGEPHEVLSLAYVDLLAPTARWNTADRLMIATLVASHHRPLHAPSSLGGGKTSL
;
A
#
# COMPACT_ATOMS: atom_id res chain seq x y z
N MET A 1 49.90 -10.96 4.97
CA MET A 1 48.67 -10.70 4.19
C MET A 1 47.62 -11.71 4.66
N ALA A 2 46.63 -11.28 5.45
CA ALA A 2 45.59 -12.17 5.97
C ALA A 2 44.40 -12.16 5.01
N ALA A 3 43.99 -13.35 4.54
CA ALA A 3 42.80 -13.51 3.72
C ALA A 3 41.56 -13.25 4.59
N GLY A 4 40.73 -12.27 4.19
CA GLY A 4 39.47 -11.99 4.86
C GLY A 4 38.47 -13.15 4.71
N PRO A 5 37.50 -13.28 5.64
CA PRO A 5 36.55 -14.37 5.60
C PRO A 5 35.67 -14.29 4.35
N LEU A 6 35.68 -15.37 3.57
CA LEU A 6 34.79 -15.56 2.42
C LEU A 6 33.35 -15.56 2.92
N THR A 7 32.57 -14.57 2.49
CA THR A 7 31.13 -14.53 2.77
C THR A 7 30.47 -15.71 2.04
N PRO A 8 29.73 -16.58 2.74
CA PRO A 8 29.03 -17.68 2.07
C PRO A 8 27.99 -17.12 1.09
N PRO A 9 27.73 -17.80 -0.04
CA PRO A 9 26.70 -17.39 -0.98
C PRO A 9 25.32 -17.38 -0.31
N PRO A 10 24.41 -16.49 -0.73
CA PRO A 10 23.06 -16.44 -0.19
C PRO A 10 22.36 -17.78 -0.40
N LEU A 11 21.68 -18.25 0.65
CA LEU A 11 20.90 -19.48 0.60
C LEU A 11 19.85 -19.42 -0.52
N PRO A 12 19.63 -20.52 -1.26
CA PRO A 12 18.55 -20.59 -2.25
C PRO A 12 17.20 -20.39 -1.56
N PRO A 13 16.23 -19.74 -2.23
CA PRO A 13 14.89 -19.58 -1.67
C PRO A 13 14.25 -20.96 -1.41
N PRO A 14 13.41 -21.09 -0.37
CA PRO A 14 12.74 -22.34 -0.06
C PRO A 14 11.90 -22.83 -1.27
N PRO A 15 11.85 -24.15 -1.52
CA PRO A 15 11.08 -24.72 -2.61
C PRO A 15 9.60 -24.37 -2.44
N GLY A 16 9.02 -23.68 -3.43
CA GLY A 16 7.62 -23.25 -3.43
C GLY A 16 7.43 -21.74 -3.61
N GLN A 17 8.44 -20.92 -3.32
CA GLN A 17 8.41 -19.49 -3.62
C GLN A 17 8.62 -19.24 -5.11
N ARG A 18 7.52 -19.13 -5.87
CA ARG A 18 7.61 -18.54 -7.21
C ARG A 18 8.01 -17.08 -7.03
N ARG A 19 9.23 -16.72 -7.46
CA ARG A 19 9.61 -15.32 -7.63
C ARG A 19 8.67 -14.70 -8.66
N ARG A 20 7.61 -14.05 -8.20
CA ARG A 20 6.74 -13.24 -9.06
C ARG A 20 7.55 -12.00 -9.46
N SER A 21 7.55 -11.67 -10.74
CA SER A 21 7.97 -10.34 -11.16
C SER A 21 7.04 -9.31 -10.49
N LEU A 22 7.56 -8.13 -10.14
CA LEU A 22 6.72 -7.01 -9.64
C LEU A 22 5.57 -6.70 -10.60
N THR A 23 5.76 -6.96 -11.90
CA THR A 23 4.73 -6.78 -12.91
C THR A 23 3.53 -7.70 -12.67
N ASP A 24 3.73 -8.88 -12.07
CA ASP A 24 2.68 -9.92 -11.93
C ASP A 24 1.98 -9.90 -10.57
N VAL A 25 2.34 -8.98 -9.68
CA VAL A 25 1.65 -8.77 -8.41
C VAL A 25 0.30 -8.10 -8.68
N ARG A 26 -0.77 -8.68 -8.14
CA ARG A 26 -2.16 -8.24 -8.34
C ARG A 26 -2.64 -7.39 -7.16
N ALA A 27 -3.39 -6.33 -7.45
CA ALA A 27 -4.13 -5.54 -6.45
C ALA A 27 -5.54 -6.09 -6.22
N LYS A 28 -6.16 -6.66 -7.26
CA LYS A 28 -7.52 -7.20 -7.25
C LYS A 28 -7.57 -8.55 -7.98
N SER A 29 -8.53 -9.40 -7.61
CA SER A 29 -8.77 -10.71 -8.27
C SER A 29 -9.75 -10.65 -9.43
N ARG A 30 -10.33 -9.48 -9.71
CA ARG A 30 -11.31 -9.27 -10.79
C ARG A 30 -10.83 -8.21 -11.78
N PRO A 31 -11.16 -8.35 -13.08
CA PRO A 31 -11.77 -9.55 -13.70
C PRO A 31 -10.81 -10.75 -13.67
N ARG A 32 -11.34 -11.99 -13.67
CA ARG A 32 -10.51 -13.21 -13.49
C ARG A 32 -9.47 -13.43 -14.60
N HIS A 33 -9.79 -13.01 -15.82
CA HIS A 33 -8.92 -13.19 -16.99
C HIS A 33 -7.86 -12.09 -17.14
N ASP A 34 -8.07 -10.94 -16.49
CA ASP A 34 -7.12 -9.83 -16.48
C ASP A 34 -7.19 -9.09 -15.13
N PRO A 35 -6.73 -9.74 -14.04
CA PRO A 35 -6.78 -9.15 -12.72
C PRO A 35 -5.87 -7.92 -12.65
N GLU A 36 -6.39 -6.84 -12.07
CA GLU A 36 -5.66 -5.58 -11.98
C GLU A 36 -4.33 -5.75 -11.25
N ARG A 37 -3.24 -5.33 -11.91
CA ARG A 37 -1.87 -5.34 -11.38
C ARG A 37 -1.70 -4.24 -10.32
N LEU A 38 -0.93 -4.54 -9.28
CA LEU A 38 -0.63 -3.59 -8.19
C LEU A 38 0.04 -2.32 -8.73
N THR A 39 0.95 -2.45 -9.69
CA THR A 39 1.61 -1.31 -10.33
C THR A 39 0.64 -0.41 -11.10
N THR A 40 -0.35 -0.99 -11.79
CA THR A 40 -1.42 -0.24 -12.49
C THR A 40 -2.32 0.47 -11.51
N HIS A 41 -2.74 -0.21 -10.43
CA HIS A 41 -3.56 0.36 -9.38
C HIS A 41 -2.84 1.54 -8.69
N SER A 42 -1.61 1.36 -8.23
CA SER A 42 -0.81 2.42 -7.61
C SER A 42 -0.62 3.63 -8.54
N ARG A 43 -0.36 3.41 -9.84
CA ARG A 43 -0.25 4.49 -10.83
C ARG A 43 -1.56 5.25 -10.99
N THR A 44 -2.68 4.54 -11.05
CA THR A 44 -4.01 5.13 -11.22
C THR A 44 -4.40 5.96 -10.00
N VAL A 45 -4.20 5.44 -8.79
CA VAL A 45 -4.48 6.16 -7.54
C VAL A 45 -3.59 7.40 -7.44
N HIS A 46 -2.29 7.29 -7.74
CA HIS A 46 -1.39 8.43 -7.77
C HIS A 46 -1.86 9.52 -8.74
N ALA A 47 -2.21 9.16 -9.98
CA ALA A 47 -2.72 10.11 -10.97
C ALA A 47 -4.02 10.78 -10.50
N MET A 48 -4.92 10.02 -9.86
CA MET A 48 -6.16 10.56 -9.32
C MET A 48 -5.92 11.59 -8.21
N VAL A 49 -4.94 11.36 -7.33
CA VAL A 49 -4.56 12.37 -6.31
C VAL A 49 -4.12 13.68 -6.96
N VAL A 50 -3.34 13.62 -8.05
CA VAL A 50 -2.94 14.82 -8.81
C VAL A 50 -4.17 15.53 -9.38
N HIS A 51 -5.09 14.81 -10.02
CA HIS A 51 -6.32 15.41 -10.53
C HIS A 51 -7.22 16.02 -9.45
N ILE A 52 -7.30 15.39 -8.27
CA ILE A 52 -8.03 15.94 -7.13
C ILE A 52 -7.36 17.21 -6.64
N ARG A 53 -6.03 17.21 -6.49
CA ARG A 53 -5.23 18.38 -6.12
C ARG A 53 -5.49 19.56 -7.05
N ASP A 54 -5.44 19.33 -8.37
CA ASP A 54 -5.61 20.38 -9.37
C ASP A 54 -7.01 21.00 -9.34
N ARG A 55 -8.03 20.22 -8.96
CA ARG A 55 -9.43 20.67 -8.88
C ARG A 55 -9.75 21.37 -7.56
N ILE A 56 -9.25 20.84 -6.45
CA ILE A 56 -9.60 21.36 -5.13
C ILE A 56 -8.69 22.53 -4.74
N ALA A 57 -7.42 22.53 -5.18
CA ALA A 57 -6.34 23.51 -5.00
C ALA A 57 -6.11 24.01 -3.55
N SER A 58 -7.14 24.51 -2.88
CA SER A 58 -7.19 24.89 -1.47
C SER A 58 -8.22 24.03 -0.71
N THR A 59 -7.75 23.01 0.02
CA THR A 59 -8.54 22.29 1.05
C THR A 59 -8.69 23.11 2.35
N GLY A 60 -8.63 24.44 2.27
CA GLY A 60 -8.70 25.35 3.42
C GLY A 60 -7.48 25.23 4.33
N ILE A 61 -7.70 25.28 5.65
CA ILE A 61 -6.66 25.28 6.70
C ILE A 61 -5.74 24.04 6.62
N LEU A 62 -6.20 22.93 6.02
CA LEU A 62 -5.36 21.74 5.83
C LEU A 62 -4.45 21.84 4.59
N ALA A 63 -4.87 22.54 3.53
CA ALA A 63 -4.02 22.79 2.35
C ALA A 63 -2.96 23.85 2.61
N THR A 64 -3.15 24.72 3.62
CA THR A 64 -2.13 25.70 3.99
C THR A 64 -0.88 25.04 4.60
N GLU A 65 -0.95 23.76 4.95
CA GLU A 65 0.23 22.99 5.32
C GLU A 65 1.02 22.58 4.07
N PRO A 66 2.26 23.08 3.85
CA PRO A 66 2.98 22.90 2.58
C PRO A 66 3.21 21.44 2.19
N ALA A 67 3.27 20.54 3.16
CA ALA A 67 3.49 19.11 2.95
C ALA A 67 2.20 18.30 2.71
N PHE A 68 1.01 18.91 2.77
CA PHE A 68 -0.28 18.21 2.70
C PHE A 68 -0.39 17.27 1.49
N TRP A 69 -0.28 17.81 0.27
CA TRP A 69 -0.41 17.01 -0.95
C TRP A 69 0.71 15.99 -1.10
N THR A 70 1.92 16.31 -0.65
CA THR A 70 3.07 15.40 -0.67
C THR A 70 2.82 14.20 0.25
N ARG A 71 2.26 14.41 1.45
CA ARG A 71 1.88 13.32 2.38
C ARG A 71 0.80 12.43 1.77
N ILE A 72 -0.21 13.02 1.12
CA ILE A 72 -1.27 12.26 0.44
C ILE A 72 -0.70 11.41 -0.70
N LEU A 73 0.19 11.97 -1.53
CA LEU A 73 0.81 11.23 -2.63
C LEU A 73 1.62 10.02 -2.13
N HIS A 74 2.40 10.19 -1.06
CA HIS A 74 3.13 9.07 -0.45
C HIS A 74 2.19 8.02 0.14
N ALA A 75 1.15 8.43 0.87
CA ALA A 75 0.16 7.49 1.41
C ALA A 75 -0.57 6.73 0.29
N ALA A 76 -0.96 7.42 -0.79
CA ALA A 76 -1.59 6.82 -1.96
C ALA A 76 -0.70 5.78 -2.65
N LEU A 77 0.61 6.00 -2.72
CA LEU A 77 1.54 5.01 -3.27
C LEU A 77 1.71 3.80 -2.35
N LEU A 78 1.65 4.00 -1.04
CA LEU A 78 1.96 2.97 -0.05
C LEU A 78 0.76 2.20 0.50
N HIS A 79 -0.47 2.69 0.33
CA HIS A 79 -1.65 2.10 0.98
C HIS A 79 -1.81 0.59 0.74
N ASP A 80 -1.48 0.13 -0.46
CA ASP A 80 -1.59 -1.25 -0.90
C ASP A 80 -0.24 -2.00 -0.95
N ALA A 81 0.85 -1.42 -0.43
CA ALA A 81 2.18 -2.05 -0.50
C ALA A 81 2.22 -3.44 0.16
N GLY A 82 1.42 -3.65 1.20
CA GLY A 82 1.28 -4.95 1.87
C GLY A 82 0.64 -6.04 1.00
N LYS A 83 0.02 -5.70 -0.13
CA LYS A 83 -0.54 -6.69 -1.06
C LYS A 83 0.55 -7.54 -1.73
N ILE A 84 1.82 -7.15 -1.66
CA ILE A 84 2.90 -7.99 -2.19
C ILE A 84 3.11 -9.29 -1.39
N ALA A 85 2.54 -9.39 -0.18
CA ALA A 85 2.63 -10.60 0.65
C ALA A 85 2.22 -11.83 -0.16
N GLU A 86 3.03 -12.88 -0.05
CA GLU A 86 2.77 -14.13 -0.80
C GLU A 86 1.39 -14.71 -0.47
N SER A 87 1.01 -14.70 0.81
CA SER A 87 -0.31 -15.17 1.26
C SER A 87 -1.46 -14.30 0.75
N PHE A 88 -1.28 -12.98 0.65
CA PHE A 88 -2.27 -12.11 0.00
C PHE A 88 -2.41 -12.48 -1.49
N GLN A 89 -1.29 -12.68 -2.19
CA GLN A 89 -1.31 -13.05 -3.61
C GLN A 89 -1.93 -14.44 -3.83
N GLN A 90 -1.72 -15.40 -2.93
CA GLN A 90 -2.37 -16.70 -2.97
C GLN A 90 -3.89 -16.59 -2.81
N GLN A 91 -4.38 -15.71 -1.93
CA GLN A 91 -5.82 -15.45 -1.76
C GLN A 91 -6.49 -14.96 -3.05
N LEU A 92 -5.74 -14.30 -3.94
CA LEU A 92 -6.28 -13.81 -5.21
C LEU A 92 -6.42 -14.89 -6.28
N GLU A 93 -5.82 -16.06 -6.10
CA GLU A 93 -5.96 -17.18 -7.05
C GLU A 93 -7.32 -17.87 -6.91
N PRO A 94 -7.86 -18.47 -7.99
CA PRO A 94 -9.09 -19.26 -7.91
C PRO A 94 -8.95 -20.39 -6.89
N GLY A 95 -9.79 -20.37 -5.84
CA GLY A 95 -9.74 -21.36 -4.75
C GLY A 95 -8.59 -21.17 -3.76
N GLY A 96 -7.91 -20.02 -3.79
CA GLY A 96 -6.85 -19.69 -2.85
C GLY A 96 -7.34 -19.59 -1.39
N PRO A 97 -6.48 -19.92 -0.41
CA PRO A 97 -6.83 -19.81 1.00
C PRO A 97 -7.03 -18.34 1.38
N LEU A 98 -7.91 -18.08 2.36
CA LEU A 98 -8.05 -16.76 2.96
C LEU A 98 -6.77 -16.43 3.74
N TRP A 99 -6.20 -15.26 3.49
CA TRP A 99 -5.01 -14.79 4.20
C TRP A 99 -5.34 -14.37 5.64
N GLY A 100 -6.50 -13.73 5.84
CA GLY A 100 -6.99 -13.36 7.18
C GLY A 100 -6.29 -12.14 7.81
N GLU A 101 -5.22 -11.63 7.21
CA GLU A 101 -4.47 -10.48 7.74
C GLU A 101 -4.77 -9.19 6.96
N PRO A 102 -4.77 -8.02 7.63
CA PRO A 102 -4.91 -6.71 6.99
C PRO A 102 -3.64 -6.30 6.21
N HIS A 103 -3.76 -6.06 4.90
CA HIS A 103 -2.61 -5.58 4.10
C HIS A 103 -2.20 -4.16 4.47
N GLU A 104 -3.09 -3.35 5.03
CA GLU A 104 -2.77 -2.03 5.56
C GLU A 104 -1.72 -2.10 6.68
N VAL A 105 -1.73 -3.16 7.50
CA VAL A 105 -0.75 -3.33 8.58
C VAL A 105 0.63 -3.65 8.00
N LEU A 106 0.71 -4.53 7.01
CA LEU A 106 1.99 -4.77 6.33
C LEU A 106 2.44 -3.54 5.53
N SER A 107 1.52 -2.76 4.99
CA SER A 107 1.83 -1.50 4.29
C SER A 107 2.52 -0.48 5.21
N LEU A 108 2.23 -0.48 6.51
CA LEU A 108 2.92 0.36 7.49
C LEU A 108 4.42 0.05 7.62
N ALA A 109 4.84 -1.19 7.40
CA ALA A 109 6.25 -1.54 7.41
C ALA A 109 7.01 -0.78 6.31
N TYR A 110 6.39 -0.58 5.13
CA TYR A 110 7.00 0.21 4.05
C TYR A 110 7.11 1.69 4.40
N VAL A 111 6.15 2.23 5.18
CA VAL A 111 6.24 3.61 5.67
C VAL A 111 7.46 3.78 6.57
N ASP A 112 7.69 2.85 7.49
CA ASP A 112 8.86 2.88 8.38
C ASP A 112 10.17 2.68 7.60
N LEU A 113 10.23 1.66 6.73
CA LEU A 113 11.42 1.33 5.95
C LEU A 113 11.86 2.47 5.01
N LEU A 114 10.91 3.20 4.42
CA LEU A 114 11.21 4.28 3.47
C LEU A 114 11.44 5.63 4.14
N ALA A 115 11.02 5.82 5.39
CA ALA A 115 11.12 7.11 6.07
C ALA A 115 12.55 7.71 6.07
N PRO A 116 13.63 6.95 6.33
CA PRO A 116 14.98 7.50 6.30
C PRO A 116 15.39 7.98 4.90
N THR A 117 15.18 7.14 3.88
CA THR A 117 15.56 7.45 2.50
C THR A 117 14.72 8.60 1.92
N ALA A 118 13.43 8.65 2.24
CA ALA A 118 12.53 9.72 1.83
C ALA A 118 12.67 11.00 2.69
N ARG A 119 13.53 10.97 3.72
CA ARG A 119 13.81 12.08 4.64
C ARG A 119 12.55 12.63 5.32
N TRP A 120 11.60 11.76 5.63
CA TRP A 120 10.38 12.14 6.33
C TRP A 120 10.67 12.48 7.78
N ASN A 121 10.20 13.64 8.23
CA ASN A 121 10.20 13.97 9.65
C ASN A 121 9.08 13.18 10.38
N THR A 122 9.03 13.31 11.70
CA THR A 122 8.03 12.61 12.54
C THR A 122 6.59 12.92 12.11
N ALA A 123 6.28 14.17 11.75
CA ALA A 123 4.94 14.57 11.34
C ALA A 123 4.55 13.98 9.97
N ASP A 124 5.48 13.98 9.00
CA ASP A 124 5.27 13.37 7.70
C ASP A 124 5.01 11.86 7.84
N ARG A 125 5.89 11.18 8.57
CA ARG A 125 5.78 9.74 8.82
C ARG A 125 4.46 9.40 9.51
N LEU A 126 4.09 10.15 10.56
CA LEU A 126 2.85 9.92 11.29
C LEU A 126 1.64 10.11 10.39
N MET A 127 1.58 11.21 9.64
CA MET A 127 0.45 11.48 8.75
C MET A 127 0.32 10.42 7.65
N ILE A 128 1.44 10.05 7.02
CA ILE A 128 1.46 9.01 5.98
C ILE A 128 1.01 7.67 6.57
N ALA A 129 1.54 7.28 7.73
CA ALA A 129 1.15 6.05 8.42
C ALA A 129 -0.33 6.04 8.79
N THR A 130 -0.89 7.16 9.28
CA THR A 130 -2.32 7.27 9.60
C THR A 130 -3.19 7.08 8.36
N LEU A 131 -2.84 7.72 7.24
CA LEU A 131 -3.59 7.59 5.99
C LEU A 131 -3.52 6.16 5.44
N VAL A 132 -2.35 5.52 5.52
CA VAL A 132 -2.18 4.10 5.14
C VAL A 132 -2.98 3.18 6.07
N ALA A 133 -2.90 3.34 7.39
CA ALA A 133 -3.59 2.45 8.34
C ALA A 133 -5.13 2.55 8.29
N SER A 134 -5.66 3.68 7.81
CA SER A 134 -7.08 3.96 7.81
C SER A 134 -7.77 3.79 6.46
N HIS A 135 -7.06 3.37 5.41
CA HIS A 135 -7.63 3.41 4.05
C HIS A 135 -8.82 2.46 3.80
N HIS A 136 -9.02 1.43 4.63
CA HIS A 136 -10.26 0.62 4.66
C HIS A 136 -11.29 1.07 5.69
N ARG A 137 -10.92 1.98 6.59
CA ARG A 137 -11.79 2.41 7.69
C ARG A 137 -12.60 3.64 7.29
N PRO A 138 -13.91 3.66 7.53
CA PRO A 138 -14.67 4.90 7.41
C PRO A 138 -14.15 5.89 8.46
N LEU A 139 -13.74 7.07 8.01
CA LEU A 139 -13.24 8.15 8.88
C LEU A 139 -14.35 9.04 9.44
N HIS A 140 -15.59 8.81 9.02
CA HIS A 140 -16.78 9.47 9.54
C HIS A 140 -17.75 8.41 10.04
N ALA A 141 -18.50 8.73 11.10
CA ALA A 141 -19.58 7.89 11.55
C ALA A 141 -20.53 7.59 10.37
N PRO A 142 -21.09 6.37 10.27
CA PRO A 142 -22.14 6.13 9.31
C PRO A 142 -23.23 7.17 9.58
N SER A 143 -23.48 8.06 8.63
CA SER A 143 -24.60 8.97 8.72
C SER A 143 -25.84 8.10 8.94
N SER A 144 -26.60 8.36 10.00
CA SER A 144 -27.81 7.62 10.39
C SER A 144 -28.95 7.66 9.34
N LEU A 145 -28.64 8.09 8.11
CA LEU A 145 -29.56 8.33 7.00
C LEU A 145 -29.36 7.36 5.82
N GLY A 146 -28.45 6.38 5.93
CA GLY A 146 -28.21 5.39 4.87
C GLY A 146 -28.30 3.97 5.39
N GLY A 147 -29.50 3.39 5.41
CA GLY A 147 -29.72 1.97 5.64
C GLY A 147 -29.12 1.12 4.52
N GLY A 148 -27.81 0.90 4.57
CA GLY A 148 -27.08 -0.04 3.71
C GLY A 148 -26.58 -1.21 4.55
N LYS A 149 -27.01 -2.42 4.21
CA LYS A 149 -26.76 -3.68 4.92
C LYS A 149 -25.28 -3.85 5.31
N THR A 150 -25.06 -4.17 6.58
CA THR A 150 -23.85 -4.81 7.09
C THR A 150 -23.71 -6.17 6.40
N SER A 151 -22.68 -6.34 5.56
CA SER A 151 -22.28 -7.67 5.11
C SER A 151 -21.53 -8.35 6.25
N LEU A 152 -22.05 -9.52 6.61
CA LEU A 152 -21.48 -10.53 7.50
C LEU A 152 -20.05 -10.90 7.12
#